data_AF-A0A3M2E3D5-F1
#
_entry.id   AF-A0A3M2E3D5-F1
#
_cell.length_a   1.000
_cell.length_b   1.000
_cell.length_c   1.000
_cell.angle_alpha   90.00
_cell.angle_beta   90.00
_cell.angle_gamma   90.00
#
_symmetry.space_group_name_H-M   'P 1'
#
loop_
_entity.id
_entity.type
_entity.pdbx_description
1 polymer ?
#
loop_
_entity_poly.entity_id
_entity_poly.type
_entity_poly.pdbx_seq_one_letter_code
_entity_poly.pdbx_strand_id
1 'polypeptide(L)'
;MHATRSLAAAVFAALAATPAPADEIEDAIAAALSAYRAGDIAAAKEEIDYAAQLLARRKAEGLQAFLPEPMPGWTRSLHDPQSAAMFGGGLFAGADYRKDGETVSIRLIADSPVAMSMAAVFANPAMMAMQGRVLRVGREKFLVKEDGIFGLIGNRVMVEVSGDAPEAVQIGYLEAIDLGALAAF
;
A
#
# COMPACT_ATOMS: atom_id res chain seq x y z
N MET A 1 33.85 -60.42 -17.29
CA MET A 1 33.98 -60.28 -15.82
C MET A 1 35.15 -59.34 -15.58
N HIS A 2 35.09 -58.12 -15.04
CA HIS A 2 34.10 -57.32 -14.30
C HIS A 2 34.39 -55.84 -14.63
N ALA A 3 33.36 -55.06 -15.02
CA ALA A 3 32.62 -54.11 -14.19
C ALA A 3 33.20 -52.67 -14.19
N THR A 4 32.55 -51.87 -15.01
CA THR A 4 32.51 -50.40 -15.09
C THR A 4 32.32 -49.76 -13.70
N ARG A 5 33.10 -48.72 -13.39
CA ARG A 5 32.85 -47.84 -12.23
C ARG A 5 32.53 -46.43 -12.74
N SER A 6 31.25 -46.16 -12.90
CA SER A 6 30.72 -44.81 -13.12
C SER A 6 30.65 -44.08 -11.78
N LEU A 7 31.41 -43.00 -11.62
CA LEU A 7 31.33 -42.12 -10.47
C LEU A 7 30.30 -41.03 -10.77
N ALA A 8 29.08 -41.17 -10.23
CA ALA A 8 28.05 -40.13 -10.30
C ALA A 8 28.30 -39.11 -9.17
N ALA A 9 28.70 -37.89 -9.53
CA ALA A 9 28.78 -36.76 -8.62
C ALA A 9 27.37 -36.15 -8.47
N ALA A 10 26.75 -36.32 -7.30
CA ALA A 10 25.51 -35.65 -6.95
C ALA A 10 25.84 -34.23 -6.45
N VAL A 11 25.51 -33.22 -7.25
CA VAL A 11 25.53 -31.82 -6.85
C VAL A 11 24.30 -31.58 -5.96
N PHE A 12 24.52 -31.38 -4.66
CA PHE A 12 23.49 -30.92 -3.74
C PHE A 12 23.37 -29.40 -3.86
N ALA A 13 22.34 -28.93 -4.57
CA ALA A 13 21.96 -27.52 -4.57
C ALA A 13 21.24 -27.21 -3.24
N ALA A 14 21.94 -26.60 -2.30
CA ALA A 14 21.32 -26.03 -1.11
C ALA A 14 20.52 -24.78 -1.53
N LEU A 15 19.19 -24.91 -1.63
CA LEU A 15 18.29 -23.76 -1.64
C LEU A 15 18.44 -23.05 -0.29
N ALA A 16 19.03 -21.86 -0.28
CA ALA A 16 18.94 -20.96 0.85
C ALA A 16 17.47 -20.53 0.98
N ALA A 17 16.75 -21.14 1.93
CA ALA A 17 15.43 -20.66 2.32
C ALA A 17 15.61 -19.31 3.00
N THR A 18 15.23 -18.23 2.32
CA THR A 18 15.02 -16.95 2.98
C THR A 18 13.88 -17.12 3.98
N PRO A 19 14.03 -16.73 5.27
CA PRO A 19 12.95 -16.83 6.24
C PRO A 19 11.73 -16.11 5.70
N ALA A 20 10.56 -16.72 5.87
CA ALA A 20 9.33 -16.08 5.43
C ALA A 20 9.12 -14.83 6.28
N PRO A 21 8.50 -13.76 5.75
CA PRO A 21 8.30 -12.53 6.51
C PRO A 21 7.34 -12.69 7.70
N ALA A 22 6.88 -13.90 8.01
CA ALA A 22 6.05 -14.22 9.19
C ALA A 22 6.96 -14.66 10.32
N ASP A 23 7.95 -15.49 9.98
CA ASP A 23 9.01 -15.93 10.88
C ASP A 23 9.72 -14.71 11.48
N GLU A 24 10.03 -13.70 10.66
CA GLU A 24 10.70 -12.48 11.13
C GLU A 24 9.84 -11.62 12.08
N ILE A 25 8.51 -11.60 11.89
CA ILE A 25 7.58 -10.89 12.78
C ILE A 25 7.49 -11.64 14.12
N GLU A 26 7.35 -12.96 14.07
CA GLU A 26 7.29 -13.80 15.27
C GLU A 26 8.59 -13.72 16.07
N ASP A 27 9.74 -13.73 15.40
CA ASP A 27 11.05 -13.60 16.00
C ASP A 27 11.22 -12.26 16.73
N ALA A 28 10.84 -11.14 16.10
CA ALA A 28 10.90 -9.81 16.71
C ALA A 28 9.98 -9.70 17.94
N ILE A 29 8.76 -10.25 17.86
CA ILE A 29 7.83 -10.27 19.00
C ILE A 29 8.39 -11.14 20.16
N ALA A 30 8.99 -12.28 19.84
CA ALA A 30 9.60 -13.16 20.84
C ALA A 30 10.81 -12.50 21.52
N ALA A 31 11.66 -11.82 20.75
CA ALA A 31 12.80 -11.06 21.25
C ALA A 31 12.35 -9.92 22.18
N ALA A 32 11.34 -9.14 21.76
CA ALA A 32 10.73 -8.09 22.57
C ALA A 32 10.23 -8.60 23.94
N LEU A 33 9.50 -9.72 23.93
CA LEU A 33 8.95 -10.31 25.15
C LEU A 33 10.05 -10.83 26.08
N SER A 34 11.11 -11.41 25.52
CA SER A 34 12.28 -11.86 26.28
C SER A 34 12.99 -10.69 26.97
N ALA A 35 13.27 -9.62 26.23
CA ALA A 35 13.90 -8.40 26.76
C ALA A 35 13.04 -7.75 27.86
N TYR A 36 11.73 -7.63 27.65
CA TYR A 36 10.81 -7.08 28.64
C TYR A 36 10.84 -7.89 29.95
N ARG A 37 10.83 -9.23 29.86
CA ARG A 37 10.92 -10.12 31.02
C ARG A 37 12.25 -10.03 31.75
N ALA A 38 13.34 -9.72 31.03
CA ALA A 38 14.65 -9.47 31.61
C ALA A 38 14.79 -8.07 32.25
N GLY A 39 13.78 -7.21 32.11
CA GLY A 39 13.82 -5.82 32.56
C GLY A 39 14.58 -4.88 31.63
N ASP A 40 15.01 -5.35 30.45
CA ASP A 40 15.62 -4.52 29.42
C ASP A 40 14.55 -3.84 28.57
N ILE A 41 14.06 -2.71 29.08
CA ILE A 41 12.96 -1.97 28.45
C ILE A 41 13.40 -1.32 27.12
N ALA A 42 14.68 -0.97 26.96
CA ALA A 42 15.18 -0.35 25.75
C ALA A 42 15.18 -1.35 24.59
N ALA A 43 15.75 -2.54 24.80
CA ALA A 43 15.74 -3.60 23.80
C ALA A 43 14.31 -4.08 23.49
N ALA A 44 13.46 -4.19 24.52
CA ALA A 44 12.05 -4.55 24.31
C ALA A 44 11.33 -3.56 23.39
N LYS A 45 11.57 -2.25 23.57
CA LYS A 45 10.97 -1.22 22.73
C LYS A 45 11.47 -1.31 21.28
N GLU A 46 12.77 -1.48 21.07
CA GLU A 46 13.36 -1.57 19.73
C GLU A 46 12.75 -2.72 18.92
N GLU A 47 12.65 -3.90 19.52
CA GLU A 47 12.07 -5.09 18.89
C GLU A 47 10.56 -4.95 18.61
N ILE A 48 9.81 -4.30 19.50
CA ILE A 48 8.38 -3.99 19.25
C ILE A 48 8.23 -3.01 18.08
N ASP A 49 9.04 -1.96 18.03
CA ASP A 49 8.99 -0.99 16.95
C ASP A 49 9.36 -1.68 15.61
N TYR A 50 10.30 -2.61 15.62
CA TYR A 50 10.65 -3.42 14.45
C TYR A 50 9.50 -4.33 14.01
N ALA A 51 8.91 -5.10 14.92
CA ALA A 51 7.74 -5.94 14.64
C ALA A 51 6.57 -5.11 14.07
N ALA A 52 6.34 -3.92 14.62
CA ALA A 52 5.30 -3.01 14.12
C ALA A 52 5.57 -2.55 12.67
N GLN A 53 6.83 -2.26 12.32
CA GLN A 53 7.21 -1.92 10.94
C GLN A 53 6.99 -3.08 9.97
N LEU A 54 7.33 -4.32 10.37
CA LEU A 54 7.11 -5.51 9.54
C LEU A 54 5.61 -5.77 9.31
N LEU A 55 4.77 -5.64 10.35
CA LEU A 55 3.32 -5.75 10.25
C LEU A 55 2.73 -4.65 9.36
N ALA A 56 3.21 -3.42 9.48
CA ALA A 56 2.79 -2.33 8.61
C ALA A 56 3.13 -2.61 7.15
N ARG A 57 4.33 -3.15 6.85
CA ARG A 57 4.71 -3.57 5.49
C ARG A 57 3.76 -4.63 4.94
N ARG A 58 3.49 -5.70 5.70
CA ARG A 58 2.53 -6.75 5.32
C ARG A 58 1.14 -6.19 5.03
N LYS A 59 0.67 -5.25 5.84
CA LYS A 59 -0.63 -4.62 5.62
C LYS A 59 -0.61 -3.72 4.37
N ALA A 60 0.47 -2.96 4.14
CA ALA A 60 0.65 -2.14 2.94
C ALA A 60 0.73 -2.96 1.64
N GLU A 61 1.35 -4.15 1.65
CA GLU A 61 1.31 -5.09 0.52
C GLU A 61 -0.13 -5.47 0.15
N GLY A 62 -1.01 -5.66 1.14
CA GLY A 62 -2.44 -5.85 0.93
C GLY A 62 -3.13 -4.63 0.32
N LEU A 63 -2.74 -3.41 0.73
CA LEU A 63 -3.26 -2.17 0.16
C LEU A 63 -2.86 -2.00 -1.31
N GLN A 64 -1.66 -2.44 -1.68
CA GLN A 64 -1.15 -2.40 -3.04
C GLN A 64 -1.96 -3.24 -4.02
N ALA A 65 -2.62 -4.30 -3.55
CA ALA A 65 -3.51 -5.12 -4.37
C ALA A 65 -4.75 -4.37 -4.89
N PHE A 66 -5.08 -3.22 -4.31
CA PHE A 66 -6.16 -2.35 -4.79
C PHE A 66 -5.74 -1.39 -5.90
N LEU A 67 -4.44 -1.30 -6.22
CA LEU A 67 -3.98 -0.53 -7.37
C LEU A 67 -4.40 -1.27 -8.65
N PRO A 68 -5.13 -0.63 -9.56
CA PRO A 68 -5.67 -1.28 -10.74
C PRO A 68 -4.56 -1.75 -11.69
N GLU A 69 -4.86 -2.75 -12.51
CA GLU A 69 -4.01 -3.05 -13.65
C GLU A 69 -4.00 -1.88 -14.65
N PRO A 70 -2.91 -1.67 -15.42
CA PRO A 70 -2.90 -0.61 -16.40
C PRO A 70 -3.98 -0.84 -17.46
N MET A 71 -4.72 0.23 -17.80
CA MET A 71 -5.67 0.22 -18.91
C MET A 71 -4.95 -0.06 -20.26
N PRO A 72 -5.68 -0.47 -21.32
CA PRO A 72 -5.06 -0.79 -22.61
C PRO A 72 -4.14 0.32 -23.16
N GLY A 73 -2.89 -0.03 -23.42
CA GLY A 73 -1.86 0.89 -23.91
C GLY A 73 -1.17 1.72 -22.83
N TRP A 74 -1.55 1.58 -21.57
CA TRP A 74 -0.85 2.17 -20.44
C TRP A 74 0.18 1.20 -19.85
N THR A 75 1.19 1.75 -19.21
CA THR A 75 2.19 1.02 -18.42
C THR A 75 2.07 1.40 -16.96
N ARG A 76 2.33 0.47 -16.03
CA ARG A 76 2.26 0.72 -14.58
C ARG A 76 3.66 0.64 -13.95
N SER A 77 4.00 1.61 -13.11
CA SER A 77 5.17 1.61 -12.23
C SER A 77 4.74 1.80 -10.80
N LEU A 78 5.03 0.82 -9.95
CA LEU A 78 4.71 0.88 -8.52
C LEU A 78 5.64 1.86 -7.81
N HIS A 79 5.11 2.59 -6.83
CA HIS A 79 5.89 3.43 -5.93
C HIS A 79 6.58 2.57 -4.88
N ASP A 80 7.70 3.06 -4.34
CA ASP A 80 8.41 2.40 -3.24
C ASP A 80 7.56 2.45 -1.96
N PRO A 81 7.29 1.32 -1.28
CA PRO A 81 6.60 1.29 0.01
C PRO A 81 7.20 2.21 1.08
N GLN A 82 8.50 2.53 1.02
CA GLN A 82 9.16 3.44 1.96
C GLN A 82 8.69 4.90 1.86
N SER A 83 7.94 5.25 0.82
CA SER A 83 7.41 6.61 0.63
C SER A 83 6.31 6.99 1.64
N ALA A 84 5.74 6.03 2.39
CA ALA A 84 4.73 6.27 3.43
C ALA A 84 5.13 7.34 4.46
N ALA A 85 6.40 7.36 4.86
CA ALA A 85 6.92 8.33 5.83
C ALA A 85 6.86 9.78 5.31
N MET A 86 6.99 9.98 3.99
CA MET A 86 6.91 11.30 3.36
C MET A 86 5.48 11.81 3.24
N PHE A 87 4.48 10.93 3.22
CA PHE A 87 3.07 11.27 3.01
C PHE A 87 2.25 11.39 4.31
N GLY A 88 2.92 11.69 5.42
CA GLY A 88 2.24 11.93 6.71
C GLY A 88 2.02 10.67 7.55
N GLY A 89 2.72 9.58 7.23
CA GLY A 89 2.63 8.31 7.95
C GLY A 89 1.39 7.50 7.60
N GLY A 90 1.25 6.33 8.24
CA GLY A 90 0.23 5.34 7.92
C GLY A 90 0.72 4.32 6.88
N LEU A 91 -0.22 3.60 6.29
CA LEU A 91 0.04 2.65 5.21
C LEU A 91 -0.05 3.36 3.88
N PHE A 92 0.86 3.03 2.97
CA PHE A 92 0.93 3.64 1.65
C PHE A 92 1.00 2.58 0.57
N ALA A 93 0.25 2.79 -0.50
CA ALA A 93 0.46 2.15 -1.78
C ALA A 93 0.25 3.16 -2.90
N GLY A 94 1.11 3.14 -3.91
CA GLY A 94 0.96 4.03 -5.05
C GLY A 94 1.50 3.46 -6.34
N ALA A 95 0.99 3.97 -7.45
CA ALA A 95 1.47 3.63 -8.78
C ALA A 95 1.32 4.81 -9.74
N ASP A 96 2.29 4.94 -10.64
CA ASP A 96 2.19 5.78 -11.83
C ASP A 96 1.81 4.94 -13.03
N TYR A 97 0.87 5.45 -13.81
CA TYR A 97 0.44 4.93 -15.08
C TYR A 97 0.86 5.90 -16.18
N ARG A 98 1.48 5.40 -17.25
CA ARG A 98 1.96 6.24 -18.35
C ARG A 98 1.55 5.72 -19.72
N LYS A 99 1.16 6.65 -20.60
CA LYS A 99 0.88 6.41 -22.03
C LYS A 99 1.12 7.68 -22.83
N ASP A 100 1.93 7.60 -23.90
CA ASP A 100 2.12 8.70 -24.87
C ASP A 100 2.47 10.08 -24.26
N GLY A 101 3.16 10.09 -23.11
CA GLY A 101 3.51 11.31 -22.37
C GLY A 101 2.49 11.70 -21.30
N GLU A 102 1.29 11.12 -21.33
CA GLU A 102 0.26 11.30 -20.30
C GLU A 102 0.57 10.47 -19.05
N THR A 103 0.30 11.04 -17.88
CA THR A 103 0.47 10.36 -16.59
C THR A 103 -0.83 10.34 -15.79
N VAL A 104 -1.09 9.22 -15.11
CA VAL A 104 -2.02 9.13 -13.98
C VAL A 104 -1.24 8.58 -12.79
N SER A 105 -1.30 9.22 -11.63
CA SER A 105 -0.72 8.73 -10.39
C SER A 105 -1.85 8.43 -9.41
N ILE A 106 -1.86 7.22 -8.86
CA ILE A 106 -2.82 6.80 -7.83
C ILE A 106 -2.06 6.63 -6.53
N ARG A 107 -2.55 7.24 -5.46
CA ARG A 107 -2.04 7.09 -4.10
C ARG A 107 -3.16 6.65 -3.16
N LEU A 108 -2.89 5.61 -2.40
CA LEU A 108 -3.74 5.05 -1.35
C LEU A 108 -3.01 5.24 -0.02
N ILE A 109 -3.63 5.98 0.89
CA ILE A 109 -3.08 6.24 2.22
C ILE A 109 -4.11 5.81 3.26
N ALA A 110 -3.81 4.77 4.02
CA ALA A 110 -4.68 4.26 5.08
C ALA A 110 -4.08 4.49 6.46
N ASP A 111 -4.94 4.55 7.48
CA ASP A 111 -4.56 4.63 8.90
C ASP A 111 -3.60 5.80 9.20
N SER A 112 -3.78 6.92 8.52
CA SER A 112 -2.93 8.12 8.67
C SER A 112 -3.65 9.25 9.41
N PRO A 113 -2.91 10.10 10.15
CA PRO A 113 -3.47 11.31 10.75
C PRO A 113 -4.11 12.25 9.71
N VAL A 114 -3.60 12.26 8.47
CA VAL A 114 -4.18 13.08 7.40
C VAL A 114 -5.54 12.54 6.93
N ALA A 115 -5.72 11.22 6.82
CA ALA A 115 -7.02 10.65 6.51
C ALA A 115 -8.05 10.97 7.62
N MET A 116 -7.61 10.91 8.88
CA MET A 116 -8.46 11.27 10.03
C MET A 116 -8.86 12.75 10.04
N SER A 117 -7.96 13.66 9.67
CA SER A 117 -8.27 15.09 9.64
C SER A 117 -9.27 15.45 8.52
N MET A 118 -9.23 14.74 7.40
CA MET A 118 -10.15 14.94 6.28
C MET A 118 -11.51 14.26 6.45
N ALA A 119 -11.65 13.33 7.41
CA ALA A 119 -12.89 12.60 7.67
C ALA A 119 -14.12 13.50 7.86
N ALA A 120 -13.97 14.60 8.63
CA ALA A 120 -15.07 15.53 8.87
C ALA A 120 -15.53 16.27 7.59
N VAL A 121 -14.62 16.55 6.67
CA VAL A 121 -14.94 17.19 5.39
C VAL A 121 -15.72 16.23 4.50
N PHE A 122 -15.22 15.01 4.34
CA PHE A 122 -15.87 13.99 3.51
C PHE A 122 -17.21 13.49 4.09
N ALA A 123 -17.40 13.59 5.42
CA ALA A 123 -18.68 13.31 6.07
C ALA A 123 -19.80 14.30 5.70
N ASN A 124 -19.46 15.51 5.25
CA ASN A 124 -20.45 16.56 4.93
C ASN A 124 -20.37 17.02 3.46
N PRO A 125 -21.39 16.70 2.63
CA PRO A 125 -21.43 17.12 1.23
C PRO A 125 -21.37 18.63 1.00
N ALA A 126 -21.93 19.43 1.90
CA ALA A 126 -21.85 20.89 1.78
C ALA A 126 -20.42 21.39 1.98
N MET A 127 -19.68 20.80 2.94
CA MET A 127 -18.27 21.11 3.16
C MET A 127 -17.40 20.69 1.98
N MET A 128 -17.66 19.51 1.38
CA MET A 128 -16.96 19.10 0.16
C MET A 128 -17.21 20.07 -0.99
N ALA A 129 -18.47 20.47 -1.22
CA ALA A 129 -18.83 21.40 -2.28
C ALA A 129 -18.19 22.79 -2.11
N MET A 130 -17.84 23.19 -0.88
CA MET A 130 -17.07 24.40 -0.60
C MET A 130 -15.58 24.27 -0.98
N GLN A 131 -15.04 23.05 -1.03
CA GLN A 131 -13.63 22.79 -1.35
C GLN A 131 -13.39 22.53 -2.85
N GLY A 132 -14.44 22.21 -3.62
CA GLY A 132 -14.30 21.83 -5.02
C GLY A 132 -15.55 21.14 -5.56
N ARG A 133 -15.44 20.58 -6.77
CA ARG A 133 -16.56 19.88 -7.42
C ARG A 133 -16.71 18.48 -6.84
N VAL A 134 -17.93 18.11 -6.44
CA VAL A 134 -18.21 16.74 -5.99
C VAL A 134 -18.50 15.86 -7.20
N LEU A 135 -17.71 14.80 -7.35
CA LEU A 135 -17.90 13.70 -8.31
C LEU A 135 -18.40 12.47 -7.56
N ARG A 136 -19.27 11.68 -8.19
CA ARG A 136 -19.70 10.39 -7.65
C ARG A 136 -19.17 9.27 -8.54
N VAL A 137 -18.45 8.32 -7.93
CA VAL A 137 -17.98 7.09 -8.58
C VAL A 137 -18.51 5.91 -7.79
N GLY A 138 -19.40 5.14 -8.42
CA GLY A 138 -20.18 4.11 -7.73
C GLY A 138 -20.98 4.67 -6.54
N ARG A 139 -20.66 4.18 -5.33
CA ARG A 139 -21.30 4.61 -4.07
C ARG A 139 -20.55 5.73 -3.36
N GLU A 140 -19.33 6.01 -3.80
CA GLU A 140 -18.39 6.87 -3.12
C GLU A 140 -18.38 8.27 -3.72
N LYS A 141 -18.03 9.26 -2.89
CA LYS A 141 -17.96 10.67 -3.27
C LYS A 141 -16.51 11.10 -3.28
N PHE A 142 -16.15 11.78 -4.36
CA PHE A 142 -14.83 12.33 -4.59
C PHE A 142 -14.92 13.84 -4.73
N LEU A 143 -13.88 14.51 -4.27
CA LEU A 143 -13.64 15.93 -4.44
C LEU A 143 -12.68 16.12 -5.61
N VAL A 144 -13.13 16.79 -6.67
CA VAL A 144 -12.31 17.17 -7.81
C VAL A 144 -11.80 18.59 -7.60
N LYS A 145 -10.47 18.73 -7.62
CA LYS A 145 -9.71 19.97 -7.52
C LYS A 145 -8.76 20.07 -8.73
N GLU A 146 -8.09 21.21 -8.87
CA GLU A 146 -7.11 21.44 -9.94
C GLU A 146 -5.94 20.45 -9.90
N ASP A 147 -5.56 20.02 -8.70
CA ASP A 147 -4.43 19.12 -8.43
C ASP A 147 -4.80 17.62 -8.48
N GLY A 148 -6.08 17.28 -8.62
CA GLY A 148 -6.52 15.88 -8.75
C GLY A 148 -7.91 15.59 -8.16
N ILE A 149 -8.20 14.30 -8.04
CA ILE A 149 -9.43 13.71 -7.53
C ILE A 149 -9.12 13.04 -6.19
N PHE A 150 -9.83 13.46 -5.14
CA PHE A 150 -9.57 13.05 -3.76
C PHE A 150 -10.81 12.36 -3.17
N GLY A 151 -10.64 11.23 -2.51
CA GLY A 151 -11.71 10.48 -1.86
C GLY A 151 -11.28 9.97 -0.49
N LEU A 152 -12.26 9.73 0.38
CA LEU A 152 -12.03 9.02 1.64
C LEU A 152 -12.97 7.82 1.73
N ILE A 153 -12.39 6.63 1.60
CA ILE A 153 -13.10 5.35 1.52
C ILE A 153 -13.07 4.68 2.89
N GLY A 154 -14.22 4.14 3.33
CA GLY A 154 -14.35 3.51 4.65
C GLY A 154 -14.02 4.45 5.84
N ASN A 155 -14.06 5.77 5.61
CA ASN A 155 -13.65 6.82 6.57
C ASN A 155 -12.19 6.70 7.07
N ARG A 156 -11.33 5.98 6.35
CA ARG A 156 -9.95 5.70 6.79
C ARG A 156 -8.91 5.61 5.66
N VAL A 157 -9.33 5.29 4.44
CA VAL A 157 -8.44 5.15 3.28
C VAL A 157 -8.61 6.35 2.37
N MET A 158 -7.61 7.23 2.35
CA MET A 158 -7.56 8.33 1.42
C MET A 158 -7.13 7.81 0.05
N VAL A 159 -7.91 8.13 -0.97
CA VAL A 159 -7.63 7.83 -2.38
C VAL A 159 -7.37 9.13 -3.08
N GLU A 160 -6.23 9.22 -3.75
CA GLU A 160 -5.88 10.37 -4.57
C GLU A 160 -5.52 9.89 -5.97
N VAL A 161 -6.13 10.51 -6.98
CA VAL A 161 -5.79 10.30 -8.39
C VAL A 161 -5.40 11.65 -8.96
N SER A 162 -4.21 11.75 -9.53
CA SER A 162 -3.71 12.99 -10.12
C SER A 162 -2.93 12.70 -11.40
N GLY A 163 -2.45 13.74 -12.07
CA GLY A 163 -1.68 13.64 -13.29
C GLY A 163 -2.23 14.52 -14.41
N ASP A 164 -1.61 14.42 -15.58
CA ASP A 164 -1.90 15.27 -16.73
C ASP A 164 -2.83 14.60 -17.78
N ALA A 165 -3.14 13.32 -17.59
CA ALA A 165 -4.14 12.65 -18.41
C ALA A 165 -5.54 13.29 -18.26
N PRO A 166 -6.39 13.23 -19.30
CA PRO A 166 -7.76 13.75 -19.23
C PRO A 166 -8.54 13.21 -18.01
N GLU A 167 -9.39 14.04 -17.41
CA GLU A 167 -10.18 13.65 -16.22
C GLU A 167 -10.95 12.34 -16.42
N ALA A 168 -11.50 12.10 -17.62
CA ALA A 168 -12.20 10.86 -17.94
C ALA A 168 -11.31 9.60 -17.80
N VAL A 169 -10.01 9.71 -18.12
CA VAL A 169 -9.04 8.62 -17.94
C VAL A 169 -8.74 8.40 -16.46
N GLN A 170 -8.57 9.48 -15.70
CA GLN A 170 -8.37 9.42 -14.25
C GLN A 170 -9.57 8.77 -13.54
N ILE A 171 -10.80 9.13 -13.96
CA ILE A 171 -12.04 8.51 -13.48
C ILE A 171 -12.09 7.02 -13.86
N GLY A 172 -11.69 6.66 -15.08
CA GLY A 172 -11.64 5.25 -15.50
C GLY A 172 -10.71 4.40 -14.63
N TYR A 173 -9.56 4.94 -14.21
CA TYR A 173 -8.69 4.29 -13.25
C TYR A 173 -9.32 4.17 -11.86
N LEU A 174 -10.03 5.21 -11.42
CA LEU A 174 -10.72 5.20 -10.13
C LEU A 174 -11.88 4.19 -10.10
N GLU A 175 -12.61 4.04 -11.21
CA GLU A 175 -13.66 3.04 -11.41
C GLU A 175 -13.12 1.60 -11.43
N ALA A 176 -11.86 1.41 -11.81
CA ALA A 176 -11.20 0.11 -11.81
C ALA A 176 -10.76 -0.36 -10.42
N ILE A 177 -10.80 0.51 -9.41
CA ILE A 177 -10.52 0.15 -8.01
C ILE A 177 -11.76 -0.49 -7.40
N ASP A 178 -11.61 -1.62 -6.70
CA ASP A 178 -12.68 -2.17 -5.87
C ASP A 178 -12.85 -1.33 -4.59
N LEU A 179 -13.55 -0.21 -4.72
CA LEU A 179 -13.80 0.74 -3.62
C LEU A 179 -14.60 0.10 -2.47
N GLY A 180 -15.40 -0.94 -2.76
CA GLY A 180 -16.19 -1.64 -1.75
C GLY A 180 -15.31 -2.50 -0.85
N ALA A 181 -14.42 -3.30 -1.45
CA ALA A 181 -13.43 -4.06 -0.70
C ALA A 181 -12.40 -3.15 -0.02
N LEU A 182 -12.04 -2.02 -0.65
CA LEU A 182 -11.15 -1.01 -0.06
C LEU A 182 -11.76 -0.38 1.21
N ALA A 183 -13.08 -0.18 1.26
CA ALA A 183 -13.76 0.31 2.46
C ALA A 183 -13.71 -0.67 3.64
N ALA A 184 -13.50 -1.96 3.36
CA ALA A 184 -13.44 -3.02 4.36
C ALA A 184 -12.00 -3.36 4.83
N PHE A 185 -10.97 -2.79 4.19
CA PHE A 185 -9.55 -2.93 4.53
C PHE A 185 -9.20 -2.28 5.88
#